data_AF-A0A1Z9UJI4-F1
#
_entry.id   AF-A0A1Z9UJI4-F1
#
_cell.length_a   1.000
_cell.length_b   1.000
_cell.length_c   1.000
_cell.angle_alpha   90.00
_cell.angle_beta   90.00
_cell.angle_gamma   90.00
#
_symmetry.space_group_name_H-M   'P 1'
#
loop_
_entity.id
_entity.type
_entity.pdbx_description
1 polymer ?
#
loop_
_entity_poly.entity_id
_entity_poly.type
_entity_poly.pdbx_seq_one_letter_code
_entity_poly.pdbx_strand_id
1 'polypeptide(L)'
;MNIGELKKESDLSYNIAIAKRNALEKAHARMVVVYNSHIFQADAETINLVSTLKQTNDKFYVLDKNQNPVLIEDPDKFLNLLIERNQEAIGSYHQMSQTFEKRGD
;
A
#
# COMPACT_ATOMS: atom_id res chain seq x y z
N MET A 1 -14.30 17.61 34.17
CA MET A 1 -14.38 17.52 32.71
C MET A 1 -15.67 18.18 32.28
N ASN A 2 -15.57 19.30 31.57
CA ASN A 2 -16.70 20.12 31.15
C ASN A 2 -17.22 19.64 29.78
N ILE A 3 -18.50 19.85 29.45
CA ILE A 3 -19.10 19.41 28.17
C ILE A 3 -18.30 19.95 26.96
N GLY A 4 -17.76 21.16 27.06
CA GLY A 4 -16.91 21.75 26.03
C GLY A 4 -15.56 21.04 25.85
N GLU A 5 -15.00 20.44 26.90
CA GLU A 5 -13.76 19.66 26.82
C GLU A 5 -14.02 18.29 26.18
N LEU A 6 -15.10 17.62 26.59
CA LEU A 6 -15.56 16.36 25.99
C LEU A 6 -15.82 16.49 24.49
N LYS A 7 -16.43 17.60 24.06
CA LYS A 7 -16.68 17.85 22.65
C LYS A 7 -15.38 18.03 21.86
N LYS A 8 -14.40 18.78 22.40
CA LYS A 8 -13.10 18.99 21.76
C LYS A 8 -12.33 17.67 21.59
N GLU A 9 -12.30 16.82 22.62
CA GLU A 9 -11.65 15.50 22.56
C GLU A 9 -12.32 14.58 21.53
N SER A 10 -13.67 14.58 21.50
CA SER A 10 -14.45 13.83 20.51
C SER A 10 -14.16 14.30 19.08
N ASP A 11 -14.16 15.61 18.85
CA ASP A 11 -13.88 16.19 17.53
C ASP A 11 -12.43 15.90 17.09
N LEU A 12 -11.47 15.96 18.02
CA LEU A 12 -10.07 15.63 17.77
C LEU A 12 -9.89 14.16 17.36
N SER A 13 -10.46 13.24 18.13
CA SER A 13 -10.41 11.80 17.85
C SER A 13 -11.02 11.46 16.48
N TYR A 14 -12.17 12.06 16.16
CA TYR A 14 -12.83 11.89 14.87
C TYR A 14 -11.95 12.38 13.71
N ASN A 15 -11.35 13.57 13.85
CA ASN A 15 -10.46 14.13 12.83
C ASN A 15 -9.21 13.27 12.60
N ILE A 16 -8.62 12.74 13.67
CA ILE A 16 -7.48 11.81 13.58
C ILE A 16 -7.89 10.53 12.85
N ALA A 17 -9.06 9.97 13.15
CA ALA A 17 -9.56 8.76 12.49
C ALA A 17 -9.75 8.96 10.98
N ILE A 18 -10.35 10.09 10.57
CA ILE A 18 -10.47 10.45 9.15
C ILE A 18 -9.11 10.60 8.50
N ALA A 19 -8.18 11.30 9.16
CA ALA A 19 -6.85 11.54 8.61
C ALA A 19 -6.06 10.23 8.42
N LYS A 20 -6.14 9.30 9.38
CA LYS A 20 -5.56 7.96 9.28
C LYS A 20 -6.16 7.18 8.10
N ARG A 21 -7.48 7.14 7.98
CA ARG A 21 -8.15 6.47 6.86
C ARG A 21 -7.71 7.03 5.52
N ASN A 22 -7.71 8.35 5.37
CA ASN A 22 -7.30 9.00 4.12
C ASN A 22 -5.83 8.75 3.79
N ALA A 23 -4.96 8.68 4.79
CA ALA A 23 -3.55 8.36 4.61
C ALA A 23 -3.36 6.90 4.15
N LEU A 24 -4.14 5.97 4.69
CA LEU A 24 -4.12 4.57 4.30
C LEU A 24 -4.59 4.37 2.85
N GLU A 25 -5.69 5.01 2.46
CA GLU A 25 -6.17 4.99 1.07
C GLU A 25 -5.12 5.54 0.09
N LYS A 26 -4.43 6.62 0.47
CA LYS A 26 -3.30 7.16 -0.32
C LYS A 26 -2.14 6.17 -0.43
N ALA A 27 -1.86 5.40 0.61
CA ALA A 27 -0.83 4.37 0.58
C ALA A 27 -1.22 3.25 -0.39
N HIS A 28 -2.45 2.76 -0.32
CA HIS A 28 -2.96 1.75 -1.26
C HIS A 28 -2.94 2.23 -2.71
N ALA A 29 -3.28 3.49 -2.96
CA ALA A 29 -3.18 4.07 -4.30
C ALA A 29 -1.73 4.13 -4.81
N ARG A 30 -0.76 4.42 -3.93
CA ARG A 30 0.68 4.45 -4.29
C ARG A 30 1.26 3.08 -4.58
N MET A 31 0.65 2.01 -4.07
CA MET A 31 1.02 0.63 -4.36
C MET A 31 0.57 0.17 -5.75
N VAL A 32 -0.21 0.96 -6.49
CA VAL A 32 -0.58 0.62 -7.87
C VAL A 32 0.64 0.79 -8.77
N VAL A 33 1.02 -0.28 -9.48
CA VAL A 33 2.16 -0.28 -10.39
C VAL A 33 1.73 -0.64 -11.80
N VAL A 34 2.36 0.00 -12.78
CA VAL A 34 2.20 -0.36 -14.18
C VAL A 34 3.41 -1.15 -14.63
N TYR A 35 3.16 -2.35 -15.16
CA TYR A 35 4.19 -3.22 -15.71
C TYR A 35 3.69 -3.81 -17.02
N ASN A 36 4.46 -3.66 -18.10
CA ASN A 36 4.10 -4.11 -19.45
C ASN A 36 2.68 -3.66 -19.90
N SER A 37 2.30 -2.43 -19.58
CA SER A 37 0.94 -1.87 -19.85
C SER A 37 -0.21 -2.52 -19.07
N HIS A 38 0.11 -3.34 -18.07
CA HIS A 38 -0.85 -3.94 -17.13
C HIS A 38 -0.73 -3.32 -15.75
N ILE A 39 -1.82 -3.38 -14.99
CA ILE A 39 -1.93 -2.77 -13.67
C ILE A 39 -1.87 -3.86 -12.61
N PHE A 40 -0.90 -3.74 -11.69
CA PHE A 40 -0.77 -4.63 -10.55
C PHE A 40 -0.86 -3.85 -9.24
N GLN A 41 -1.18 -4.57 -8.17
CA GLN A 41 -1.10 -4.06 -6.82
C GLN A 41 0.19 -4.58 -6.20
N ALA A 42 1.05 -3.68 -5.70
CA ALA A 42 2.23 -4.02 -4.92
C ALA A 42 1.84 -4.37 -3.47
N ASP A 43 0.94 -5.33 -3.30
CA ASP A 43 0.52 -5.86 -2.01
C ASP A 43 1.29 -7.14 -1.65
N ALA A 44 1.07 -7.61 -0.41
CA ALA A 44 1.73 -8.81 0.10
C ALA A 44 1.34 -10.06 -0.72
N GLU A 45 0.11 -10.16 -1.21
CA GLU A 45 -0.37 -11.30 -1.98
C GLU A 45 0.37 -11.42 -3.32
N THR A 46 0.43 -10.32 -4.08
CA THR A 46 1.10 -10.27 -5.37
C THR A 46 2.61 -10.47 -5.21
N ILE A 47 3.23 -9.82 -4.22
CA ILE A 47 4.67 -10.00 -3.93
C ILE A 47 4.98 -11.45 -3.60
N ASN A 48 4.20 -12.08 -2.72
CA ASN A 48 4.43 -13.47 -2.32
C ASN A 48 4.21 -14.42 -3.49
N LEU A 49 3.16 -14.22 -4.29
CA LEU A 49 2.90 -15.02 -5.47
C LEU A 49 4.09 -14.98 -6.46
N VAL A 50 4.55 -13.77 -6.81
CA VAL A 50 5.69 -13.58 -7.72
C VAL A 50 6.97 -14.19 -7.13
N SER A 51 7.21 -13.98 -5.83
CA SER A 51 8.36 -14.55 -5.11
C SER A 51 8.37 -16.07 -5.13
N THR A 52 7.21 -16.71 -4.91
CA THR A 52 7.08 -18.17 -4.95
C THR A 52 7.26 -18.71 -6.37
N LEU A 53 6.59 -18.13 -7.38
CA LEU A 53 6.66 -18.62 -8.77
C LEU A 53 8.08 -18.50 -9.34
N LYS A 54 8.80 -17.43 -9.01
CA LYS A 54 10.21 -17.22 -9.36
C LYS A 54 11.13 -18.37 -8.91
N GLN A 55 10.82 -19.09 -7.83
CA GLN A 55 11.71 -20.13 -7.30
C GLN A 55 11.78 -21.35 -8.23
N THR A 56 10.73 -21.58 -9.03
CA THR A 56 10.60 -22.77 -9.87
C THR A 56 10.56 -22.43 -11.36
N ASN A 57 10.31 -21.17 -11.73
CA ASN A 57 10.04 -20.78 -13.11
C ASN A 57 10.81 -19.52 -13.50
N ASP A 58 11.52 -19.59 -14.63
CA ASP A 58 12.19 -18.43 -15.24
C ASP A 58 11.18 -17.44 -15.84
N LYS A 59 10.02 -17.95 -16.29
CA LYS A 59 8.90 -17.17 -16.83
C LYS A 59 7.57 -17.79 -16.40
N PHE A 60 6.58 -16.96 -16.11
CA PHE A 60 5.25 -17.42 -15.69
C PHE A 60 4.18 -16.37 -15.96
N TYR A 61 2.91 -16.77 -15.83
CA TYR A 61 1.77 -15.87 -15.99
C TYR A 61 1.22 -15.43 -14.63
N VAL A 62 0.88 -14.15 -14.51
CA VAL A 62 0.19 -13.57 -13.35
C VAL A 62 -1.02 -12.80 -13.84
N LEU A 63 -2.10 -12.77 -13.06
CA LEU A 63 -3.28 -11.97 -13.37
C LEU A 63 -3.05 -10.51 -12.95
N ASP A 64 -3.40 -9.58 -13.83
CA ASP A 64 -3.48 -8.16 -13.49
C ASP A 64 -4.75 -7.85 -12.69
N LYS A 65 -4.92 -6.59 -12.25
CA LYS A 65 -6.13 -6.11 -11.52
C LYS A 65 -7.44 -6.36 -12.27
N ASN A 66 -7.39 -6.48 -13.59
CA ASN A 66 -8.53 -6.70 -14.47
C ASN A 66 -8.68 -8.18 -14.85
N GLN A 67 -7.97 -9.08 -14.18
CA GLN A 67 -7.98 -10.53 -14.44
C GLN A 67 -7.45 -10.92 -15.82
N ASN A 68 -6.63 -10.07 -16.45
CA ASN A 68 -5.94 -10.44 -17.68
C ASN A 68 -4.66 -11.22 -17.36
N PRO A 69 -4.37 -12.31 -18.08
CA PRO A 69 -3.11 -13.02 -17.93
C PRO A 69 -1.96 -12.22 -18.54
N VAL A 70 -0.90 -12.01 -17.76
CA VAL A 70 0.29 -11.27 -18.15
C VAL A 70 1.49 -12.18 -18.04
N LEU A 71 2.28 -12.27 -19.12
CA LEU A 71 3.56 -12.97 -19.10
C LEU A 71 4.60 -12.12 -18.35
N ILE A 72 5.19 -12.70 -17.31
CA ILE A 72 6.33 -12.14 -16.61
C ILE A 72 7.59 -12.80 -17.19
N GLU A 73 8.35 -12.02 -17.96
CA GLU A 73 9.58 -12.49 -18.61
C GLU A 73 10.83 -12.32 -17.74
N ASP A 74 10.81 -11.34 -16.84
CA ASP A 74 11.87 -11.03 -15.89
C ASP A 74 11.27 -10.91 -14.49
N PRO A 75 11.13 -12.05 -13.78
CA PRO A 75 10.54 -12.10 -12.45
C PRO A 75 11.31 -11.28 -11.41
N ASP A 76 12.63 -11.18 -11.53
CA ASP A 76 13.47 -10.44 -10.58
C ASP A 76 13.22 -8.94 -10.68
N LYS A 77 13.20 -8.40 -11.90
CA LYS A 77 12.89 -7.00 -12.13
C LYS A 77 11.47 -6.66 -11.68
N PHE A 78 10.50 -7.55 -11.96
CA PHE A 78 9.12 -7.33 -11.56
C PHE A 78 8.96 -7.39 -10.03
N LEU A 79 9.58 -8.37 -9.36
CA LEU A 79 9.54 -8.51 -7.90
C LEU A 79 10.17 -7.29 -7.20
N ASN A 80 11.32 -6.83 -7.67
CA ASN A 80 11.99 -5.64 -7.11
C ASN A 80 11.11 -4.40 -7.24
N LEU A 81 10.46 -4.20 -8.40
CA LEU A 81 9.51 -3.09 -8.61
C LEU A 81 8.36 -3.14 -7.60
N LEU A 82 7.78 -4.33 -7.36
CA LEU A 82 6.69 -4.49 -6.39
C LEU A 82 7.17 -4.18 -4.97
N ILE A 83 8.33 -4.70 -4.56
CA ILE A 83 8.88 -4.47 -3.22
C ILE A 83 9.18 -2.99 -2.99
N GLU A 84 9.87 -2.34 -3.93
CA GLU A 84 10.20 -0.90 -3.82
C GLU A 84 8.94 -0.05 -3.66
N ARG A 85 7.92 -0.29 -4.50
CA ARG A 85 6.67 0.46 -4.46
C ARG A 85 5.88 0.20 -3.19
N ASN A 86 5.88 -1.02 -2.70
CA ASN A 86 5.28 -1.37 -1.41
C ASN A 86 5.95 -0.62 -0.26
N GLN A 87 7.29 -0.66 -0.18
CA GLN A 87 8.05 -0.01 0.88
C GLN A 87 7.96 1.51 0.81
N GLU A 88 7.97 2.10 -0.39
CA GLU A 88 7.75 3.54 -0.59
C GLU A 88 6.36 3.97 -0.07
N ALA A 89 5.32 3.21 -0.42
CA ALA A 89 3.96 3.51 -0.01
C ALA A 89 3.75 3.37 1.52
N ILE A 90 4.22 2.26 2.11
CA ILE A 90 4.14 2.03 3.56
C ILE A 90 5.02 3.01 4.33
N GLY A 91 6.22 3.30 3.84
CA GLY A 91 7.12 4.29 4.45
C GLY A 91 6.49 5.69 4.47
N SER A 92 5.85 6.09 3.38
CA SER A 92 5.09 7.35 3.32
C SER A 92 3.93 7.36 4.32
N TYR A 93 3.19 6.26 4.43
CA TYR A 93 2.10 6.13 5.40
C TYR A 93 2.60 6.22 6.84
N HIS A 94 3.73 5.57 7.14
CA HIS A 94 4.35 5.59 8.46
C HIS A 94 4.77 7.01 8.88
N GLN A 95 5.38 7.79 7.97
CA GLN A 95 5.72 9.19 8.25
C GLN A 95 4.46 10.03 8.52
N MET A 96 3.39 9.80 7.76
CA MET A 96 2.10 10.46 8.00
C MET A 96 1.49 10.05 9.35
N SER A 97 1.58 8.77 9.74
CA SER A 97 1.01 8.27 10.99
C SER A 97 1.70 8.87 12.22
N GLN A 98 3.03 9.00 12.19
CA GLN A 98 3.80 9.68 13.23
C GLN A 98 3.38 11.16 13.40
N THR A 99 2.94 11.81 12.32
CA THR A 99 2.46 13.20 12.37
C THR A 99 1.11 13.30 13.07
N PHE A 100 0.28 12.25 13.02
CA PHE A 100 -1.00 12.21 13.74
C PHE A 100 -0.82 11.96 15.22
N GLU A 101 0.18 11.16 15.62
CA GLU A 101 0.51 10.94 17.03
C GLU A 101 0.98 12.23 17.71
N LYS A 102 1.84 13.00 17.06
CA LYS A 102 2.31 14.32 17.55
C LYS A 102 1.22 15.40 17.64
N ARG A 103 0.03 15.17 17.09
CA ARG A 103 -1.12 16.10 17.17
C ARG A 103 -2.10 15.74 18.30
N GLY A 104 -1.92 14.57 18.92
CA GLY A 104 -2.70 14.12 20.06
C GLY A 104 -2.05 14.44 21.41
N ASP A 105 -0.79 14.90 21.42
CA ASP A 105 -0.08 15.51 22.55
C ASP A 105 -0.21 17.05 22.50
#